data_AF-A0A4U7KVM5-F1
#
_entry.id   AF-A0A4U7KVM5-F1
#
_cell.length_a   1.000
_cell.length_b   1.000
_cell.length_c   1.000
_cell.angle_alpha   90.00
_cell.angle_beta   90.00
_cell.angle_gamma   90.00
#
_symmetry.space_group_name_H-M   'P 1'
#
loop_
_entity.id
_entity.type
_entity.pdbx_description
1 polymer ?
#
loop_
_entity_poly.entity_id
_entity_poly.type
_entity_poly.pdbx_seq_one_letter_code
_entity_poly.pdbx_strand_id
1 'polypeptide(L)'
;MSSPSTTRQQRRQSKLPLGLQPHHLALALYFTSIVVLGTVYSVVYGTHLDNVRISSGVAGSANSQFPATLPGAAVAPAPIQNGVEGMTNLGPIPPTILLPPHHALNYWANRKNIVNQIFVKKAWLWTTIAWFLQLFFLRLAPSSSTTATTTTTASVKPRTSAVVGSRVDHKKDEDTVVDPPAQATITSPVSISVLRYLIATALWLLFANWFFGPPLSERILTATGAVCVPSTNPDQSPVEDLYCRTRTPLSTSSHPALFATSSAASKSIRAIWKGGHDISGHTFIMVLSSLLLLEDVAPYLSVLLGRSAIGGLLGGVKRGGVGRTRWTGSAYAAVGASVGLVGLWSWMLLNTAVYFHTPQEKVSGLLVGLLAWLALPKGN
;
A
#
# COMPACT_ATOMS: atom_id res chain seq x y z
N MET A 1 29.47 25.67 47.62
CA MET A 1 28.44 26.20 46.72
C MET A 1 28.62 25.55 45.35
N SER A 2 28.19 24.30 45.21
CA SER A 2 26.96 23.88 44.51
C SER A 2 27.06 24.08 42.98
N SER A 3 27.60 23.07 42.28
CA SER A 3 27.48 22.92 40.83
C SER A 3 26.02 22.70 40.44
N PRO A 4 25.49 23.34 39.38
CA PRO A 4 24.11 23.11 38.96
C PRO A 4 23.99 21.73 38.33
N SER A 5 23.17 20.89 38.96
CA SER A 5 22.69 19.62 38.41
C SER A 5 21.99 19.87 37.08
N THR A 6 22.56 19.37 35.99
CA THR A 6 21.91 19.32 34.68
C THR A 6 20.82 18.26 34.73
N THR A 7 19.61 18.69 35.08
CA THR A 7 18.39 17.88 34.99
C THR A 7 18.13 17.58 33.52
N ARG A 8 18.62 16.44 33.04
CA ARG A 8 18.31 15.89 31.72
C ARG A 8 16.82 15.58 31.72
N GLN A 9 15.99 16.53 31.29
CA GLN A 9 14.57 16.31 31.02
C GLN A 9 14.45 15.14 30.03
N GLN A 10 14.25 13.93 30.55
CA GLN A 10 13.63 12.85 29.81
C GLN A 10 12.24 13.35 29.45
N ARG A 11 12.10 13.90 28.24
CA ARG A 11 10.82 14.21 27.63
C ARG A 11 10.01 12.91 27.67
N ARG A 12 9.12 12.78 28.66
CA ARG A 12 8.10 11.72 28.74
C ARG A 12 7.31 11.85 27.44
N GLN A 13 7.68 11.07 26.43
CA GLN A 13 6.83 10.88 25.27
C GLN A 13 5.56 10.24 25.81
N SER A 14 4.47 11.00 25.85
CA SER A 14 3.15 10.48 26.15
C SER A 14 2.88 9.36 25.15
N LYS A 15 2.84 8.12 25.63
CA LYS A 15 2.40 6.99 24.82
C LYS A 15 0.92 7.24 24.52
N LEU A 16 0.55 7.29 23.25
CA LEU A 16 -0.85 7.38 22.83
C LEU A 16 -1.56 6.07 23.23
N PRO A 17 -2.91 6.08 23.33
CA PRO A 17 -3.68 4.84 23.54
C PRO A 17 -3.30 3.77 22.50
N LEU A 18 -3.44 2.49 22.85
CA LEU A 18 -3.03 1.33 22.04
C LEU A 18 -1.50 1.23 21.76
N GLY A 19 -0.67 1.98 22.47
CA GLY A 19 0.79 1.92 22.30
C GLY A 19 1.32 2.61 21.05
N LEU A 20 0.51 3.45 20.39
CA LEU A 20 0.93 4.23 19.23
C LEU A 20 1.98 5.28 19.63
N GLN A 21 2.92 5.52 18.70
CA GLN A 21 3.86 6.64 18.75
C GLN A 21 3.43 7.73 17.75
N PRO A 22 3.84 9.01 17.91
CA PRO A 22 3.40 10.10 17.03
C PRO A 22 3.63 9.87 15.54
N HIS A 23 4.70 9.16 15.16
CA HIS A 23 4.97 8.84 13.77
C HIS A 23 3.90 7.92 13.15
N HIS A 24 3.27 7.04 13.94
CA HIS A 24 2.18 6.18 13.47
C HIS A 24 0.99 7.02 13.01
N LEU A 25 0.66 8.08 13.77
CA LEU A 25 -0.40 9.01 13.39
C LEU A 25 -0.03 9.75 12.10
N ALA A 26 1.23 10.19 11.96
CA ALA A 26 1.69 10.85 10.74
C ALA A 26 1.56 9.94 9.50
N LEU A 27 1.92 8.65 9.63
CA LEU A 27 1.75 7.67 8.55
C LEU A 27 0.27 7.44 8.21
N ALA A 28 -0.58 7.24 9.22
CA ALA A 28 -2.02 7.06 9.00
C ALA A 28 -2.65 8.28 8.33
N LEU A 29 -2.29 9.50 8.77
CA LEU A 29 -2.76 10.75 8.17
C LEU A 29 -2.27 10.93 6.74
N TYR A 30 -1.06 10.50 6.41
CA TYR A 30 -0.54 10.55 5.04
C TYR A 30 -1.36 9.71 4.07
N PHE A 31 -1.67 8.45 4.39
CA PHE A 31 -2.51 7.63 3.50
C PHE A 31 -3.96 8.09 3.49
N THR A 32 -4.46 8.56 4.64
CA THR A 32 -5.81 9.14 4.72
C THR A 32 -5.92 10.37 3.83
N SER A 33 -4.92 11.26 3.82
CA SER A 33 -4.94 12.47 3.00
C SER A 33 -4.90 12.14 1.51
N ILE A 34 -4.15 11.12 1.07
CA ILE A 34 -4.16 10.66 -0.33
C ILE A 34 -5.59 10.26 -0.75
N VAL A 35 -6.26 9.43 0.04
CA VAL A 35 -7.62 8.95 -0.28
C VAL A 35 -8.63 10.10 -0.24
N VAL A 36 -8.56 10.97 0.77
CA VAL A 36 -9.48 12.12 0.90
C VAL A 36 -9.28 13.09 -0.25
N LEU A 37 -8.05 13.52 -0.54
CA LEU A 37 -7.76 14.47 -1.63
C LEU A 37 -8.14 13.88 -2.99
N GLY A 38 -7.81 12.61 -3.24
CA GLY A 38 -8.20 11.93 -4.48
C GLY A 38 -9.71 11.78 -4.61
N THR A 39 -10.41 11.50 -3.51
CA THR A 39 -11.89 11.40 -3.49
C THR A 39 -12.54 12.75 -3.71
N VAL A 40 -12.05 13.81 -3.06
CA VAL A 40 -12.53 15.19 -3.28
C VAL A 40 -12.33 15.58 -4.73
N TYR A 41 -11.15 15.34 -5.30
CA TYR A 41 -10.91 15.53 -6.73
C TYR A 41 -11.93 14.75 -7.57
N SER A 42 -12.12 13.46 -7.25
CA SER A 42 -13.03 12.60 -8.01
C SER A 42 -14.49 13.06 -7.97
N VAL A 43 -14.92 13.65 -6.85
CA VAL A 43 -16.25 14.27 -6.69
C VAL A 43 -16.34 15.56 -7.49
N VAL A 44 -15.38 16.47 -7.33
CA VAL A 44 -15.35 17.78 -8.01
C VAL A 44 -15.32 17.62 -9.54
N TYR A 45 -14.54 16.69 -10.05
CA TYR A 45 -14.38 16.47 -11.50
C TYR A 45 -15.26 15.34 -12.06
N GLY A 46 -16.15 14.75 -11.25
CA GLY A 46 -17.12 13.76 -11.70
C GLY A 46 -16.55 12.41 -12.15
N THR A 47 -15.27 12.11 -11.93
CA THR A 47 -14.65 10.83 -12.36
C THR A 47 -15.22 9.60 -11.63
N HIS A 48 -15.90 9.81 -10.50
CA HIS A 48 -16.60 8.73 -9.77
C HIS A 48 -17.95 8.35 -10.37
N LEU A 49 -18.55 9.16 -11.25
CA LEU A 49 -19.95 9.02 -11.65
C LEU A 49 -20.25 7.68 -12.33
N ASP A 50 -19.35 7.21 -13.19
CA ASP A 50 -19.52 5.89 -13.83
C ASP A 50 -19.42 4.74 -12.81
N ASN A 51 -18.57 4.86 -11.80
CA ASN A 51 -18.49 3.89 -10.71
C ASN A 51 -19.79 3.89 -9.89
N VAL A 52 -20.40 5.07 -9.66
CA VAL A 52 -21.70 5.17 -8.98
C VAL A 52 -22.80 4.54 -9.82
N ARG A 53 -22.85 4.76 -11.13
CA ARG A 53 -23.86 4.13 -12.01
C ARG A 53 -23.76 2.61 -12.01
N ILE A 54 -22.55 2.06 -12.02
CA ILE A 54 -22.31 0.62 -11.94
C ILE A 54 -22.74 0.07 -10.57
N SER A 55 -22.45 0.82 -9.50
CA SER A 55 -22.72 0.43 -8.11
C SER A 55 -24.18 0.62 -7.69
N SER A 56 -24.91 1.62 -8.21
CA SER A 56 -26.28 1.96 -7.80
C SER A 56 -27.37 1.14 -8.50
N GLY A 57 -27.03 0.39 -9.55
CA GLY A 57 -27.98 -0.43 -10.31
C GLY A 57 -29.04 0.36 -11.11
N VAL A 58 -29.01 1.70 -11.08
CA VAL A 58 -29.97 2.56 -11.80
C VAL A 58 -29.59 2.63 -13.28
N ALA A 59 -30.45 2.05 -14.12
CA ALA A 59 -30.33 2.06 -15.58
C ALA A 59 -30.55 3.49 -16.12
N GLY A 60 -29.45 4.21 -16.35
CA GLY A 60 -29.44 5.35 -17.26
C GLY A 60 -28.81 4.88 -18.58
N SER A 61 -29.52 5.08 -19.70
CA SER A 61 -29.08 4.80 -21.07
C SER A 61 -27.57 5.05 -21.25
N ALA A 62 -26.90 4.10 -21.90
CA ALA A 62 -25.49 4.11 -22.22
C ALA A 62 -25.10 5.20 -23.26
N ASN A 63 -25.45 6.46 -22.98
CA ASN A 63 -24.88 7.61 -23.65
C ASN A 63 -23.64 8.03 -22.85
N SER A 64 -22.52 7.46 -23.25
CA SER A 64 -21.18 7.85 -22.83
C SER A 64 -20.92 9.32 -23.16
N GLN A 65 -21.20 10.20 -22.20
CA GLN A 65 -20.78 11.58 -22.26
C GLN A 65 -20.03 11.89 -20.96
N PHE A 66 -18.71 11.79 -21.03
CA PHE A 66 -17.84 12.48 -20.10
C PHE A 66 -18.27 13.96 -20.07
N PRO A 67 -18.44 14.60 -18.89
CA PRO A 67 -18.37 16.05 -18.85
C PRO A 67 -16.93 16.41 -19.25
N ALA A 68 -16.79 16.92 -20.48
CA ALA A 68 -15.54 17.43 -21.02
C ALA A 68 -15.17 18.73 -20.31
N THR A 69 -14.75 18.65 -19.06
CA THR A 69 -14.17 19.78 -18.30
C THR A 69 -13.00 19.30 -17.45
N LEU A 70 -12.01 18.69 -18.09
CA LEU A 70 -10.64 18.69 -17.55
C LEU A 70 -10.03 20.08 -17.83
N PRO A 71 -9.55 20.83 -16.83
CA PRO A 71 -8.84 22.08 -17.07
C PRO A 71 -7.51 21.75 -17.76
N GLY A 72 -7.42 22.09 -19.06
CA GLY A 72 -6.27 21.80 -19.93
C GLY A 72 -6.66 21.65 -21.40
N ALA A 73 -7.92 21.31 -21.69
CA ALA A 73 -8.48 21.43 -23.03
C ALA A 73 -9.25 22.75 -23.13
N ALA A 74 -8.64 23.76 -23.75
CA ALA A 74 -9.36 24.98 -24.10
C ALA A 74 -10.43 24.62 -25.14
N VAL A 75 -11.70 24.63 -24.74
CA VAL A 75 -12.84 24.59 -25.66
C VAL A 75 -13.79 25.71 -25.26
N ALA A 76 -13.98 26.62 -26.21
CA ALA A 76 -14.87 27.78 -26.12
C ALA A 76 -16.32 27.36 -25.81
N PRO A 77 -17.12 28.24 -25.17
CA PRO A 77 -18.50 27.91 -24.82
C PRO A 77 -19.35 27.78 -26.08
N ALA A 78 -19.96 26.61 -26.30
CA ALA A 78 -20.95 26.43 -27.35
C ALA A 78 -22.32 27.02 -26.90
N PRO A 79 -23.02 27.76 -27.78
CA PRO A 79 -24.32 28.35 -27.45
C PRO A 79 -25.44 27.31 -27.59
N ILE A 80 -26.50 27.54 -26.80
CA ILE A 80 -27.75 26.79 -26.84
C ILE A 80 -28.45 27.05 -28.18
N GLN A 81 -28.78 26.02 -28.95
CA GLN A 81 -29.68 26.15 -30.11
C GLN A 81 -30.75 25.04 -30.12
N ASN A 82 -31.99 25.48 -29.88
CA ASN A 82 -33.20 24.86 -30.37
C ASN A 82 -33.25 24.99 -31.91
N GLY A 83 -33.83 23.99 -32.57
CA GLY A 83 -33.73 23.79 -34.02
C GLY A 83 -34.36 24.86 -34.92
N VAL A 84 -34.00 24.75 -36.22
CA VAL A 84 -34.81 24.86 -37.46
C VAL A 84 -33.83 24.91 -38.66
N GLU A 85 -34.26 24.33 -39.77
CA GLU A 85 -33.54 24.07 -41.03
C GLU A 85 -32.94 25.30 -41.73
N GLY A 86 -31.84 25.13 -42.47
CA GLY A 86 -31.33 26.12 -43.43
C GLY A 86 -29.95 25.77 -44.04
N MET A 87 -29.92 25.54 -45.36
CA MET A 87 -28.73 25.26 -46.16
C MET A 87 -27.76 26.45 -46.20
N THR A 88 -26.45 26.25 -45.96
CA THR A 88 -25.37 26.97 -46.66
C THR A 88 -24.12 26.11 -46.81
N ASN A 89 -23.54 26.15 -48.01
CA ASN A 89 -22.27 25.52 -48.40
C ASN A 89 -21.08 26.21 -47.70
N LEU A 90 -20.27 25.43 -46.99
CA LEU A 90 -18.90 25.79 -46.59
C LEU A 90 -17.98 24.63 -47.01
N GLY A 91 -16.87 24.97 -47.68
CA GLY A 91 -15.96 24.06 -48.38
C GLY A 91 -15.25 23.01 -47.50
N PRO A 92 -14.39 22.16 -48.09
CA PRO A 92 -13.83 21.00 -47.40
C PRO A 92 -12.97 21.44 -46.22
N ILE A 93 -13.48 21.18 -45.02
CA ILE A 93 -12.81 21.42 -43.74
C ILE A 93 -11.58 20.49 -43.68
N PRO A 94 -10.39 20.96 -43.26
CA PRO A 94 -9.19 20.15 -43.19
C PRO A 94 -9.38 18.91 -42.30
N PRO A 95 -8.72 17.78 -42.61
CA PRO A 95 -8.93 16.51 -41.92
C PRO A 95 -8.24 16.52 -40.55
N THR A 96 -8.77 17.29 -39.60
CA THR A 96 -8.26 17.29 -38.21
C THR A 96 -9.38 17.19 -37.16
N ILE A 97 -10.65 17.02 -37.56
CA ILE A 97 -11.77 16.84 -36.61
C ILE A 97 -12.59 15.58 -36.94
N LEU A 98 -11.89 14.48 -37.19
CA LEU A 98 -12.46 13.14 -36.99
C LEU A 98 -11.70 12.50 -35.82
N LEU A 99 -12.07 12.83 -34.59
CA LEU A 99 -11.70 11.98 -33.46
C LEU A 99 -12.49 10.66 -33.58
N PRO A 100 -11.83 9.50 -33.71
CA PRO A 100 -12.51 8.20 -33.75
C PRO A 100 -13.20 7.88 -32.40
N PRO A 101 -14.11 6.89 -32.34
CA PRO A 101 -14.92 6.53 -31.16
C PRO A 101 -14.14 5.72 -30.10
N HIS A 102 -12.89 6.11 -29.84
CA HIS A 102 -12.06 5.57 -28.78
C HIS A 102 -11.44 6.73 -28.02
N HIS A 103 -12.18 7.31 -27.08
CA HIS A 103 -11.57 8.12 -26.04
C HIS A 103 -10.56 7.25 -25.30
N ALA A 104 -9.27 7.44 -25.60
CA ALA A 104 -8.20 6.81 -24.86
C ALA A 104 -8.29 7.34 -23.42
N LEU A 105 -8.82 6.50 -22.51
CA LEU A 105 -8.76 6.77 -21.08
C LEU A 105 -7.32 7.15 -20.72
N ASN A 106 -7.14 8.14 -19.84
CA ASN A 106 -5.85 8.46 -19.25
C ASN A 106 -5.13 7.15 -18.87
N TYR A 107 -3.83 7.03 -19.12
CA TYR A 107 -3.07 5.78 -18.91
C TYR A 107 -3.39 5.12 -17.55
N TRP A 108 -3.50 5.95 -16.51
CA TRP A 108 -3.79 5.52 -15.14
C TRP A 108 -5.26 5.15 -14.88
N ALA A 109 -6.20 5.68 -15.65
CA ALA A 109 -7.61 5.27 -15.65
C ALA A 109 -7.83 3.94 -16.38
N ASN A 110 -6.88 3.50 -17.21
CA ASN A 110 -6.95 2.18 -17.84
C ASN A 110 -6.50 1.08 -16.87
N ARG A 111 -7.45 0.26 -16.39
CA ARG A 111 -7.18 -0.92 -15.53
C ARG A 111 -6.24 -1.97 -16.13
N LYS A 112 -5.96 -1.91 -17.44
CA LYS A 112 -5.04 -2.82 -18.14
C LYS A 112 -3.63 -2.26 -18.29
N ASN A 113 -3.33 -1.09 -17.74
CA ASN A 113 -2.00 -0.50 -17.83
C ASN A 113 -0.92 -1.41 -17.20
N ILE A 114 0.31 -1.28 -17.68
CA ILE A 114 1.43 -2.19 -17.35
C ILE A 114 1.71 -2.16 -15.85
N VAL A 115 1.69 -0.98 -15.22
CA VAL A 115 1.93 -0.83 -13.79
C VAL A 115 0.87 -1.59 -12.99
N ASN A 116 -0.40 -1.48 -13.36
CA ASN A 116 -1.48 -2.21 -12.70
C ASN A 116 -1.35 -3.72 -12.85
N GLN A 117 -0.99 -4.20 -14.04
CA GLN A 117 -0.86 -5.62 -14.33
C GLN A 117 0.32 -6.28 -13.61
N ILE A 118 1.46 -5.60 -13.55
CA ILE A 118 2.69 -6.13 -12.97
C ILE A 118 2.72 -5.93 -11.46
N PHE A 119 2.39 -4.73 -10.98
CA PHE A 119 2.56 -4.36 -9.58
C PHE A 119 1.28 -4.52 -8.79
N VAL A 120 0.22 -3.82 -9.17
CA VAL A 120 -0.97 -3.70 -8.33
C VAL A 120 -1.72 -5.03 -8.17
N LYS A 121 -1.92 -5.76 -9.26
CA LYS A 121 -2.53 -7.11 -9.21
C LYS A 121 -1.70 -8.12 -8.42
N LYS A 122 -0.41 -7.86 -8.25
CA LYS A 122 0.53 -8.68 -7.48
C LYS A 122 1.07 -7.93 -6.25
N ALA A 123 0.31 -6.99 -5.70
CA ALA A 123 0.81 -6.06 -4.68
C ALA A 123 1.37 -6.79 -3.45
N TRP A 124 0.69 -7.85 -3.00
CA TRP A 124 1.16 -8.63 -1.85
C TRP A 124 2.48 -9.37 -2.11
N LEU A 125 2.70 -9.85 -3.34
CA LEU A 125 3.96 -10.50 -3.73
C LEU A 125 5.13 -9.52 -3.62
N TRP A 126 5.00 -8.32 -4.20
CA TRP A 126 6.03 -7.29 -4.13
C TRP A 126 6.29 -6.82 -2.70
N THR A 127 5.23 -6.68 -1.92
CA THR A 127 5.32 -6.34 -0.49
C THR A 127 6.05 -7.41 0.30
N THR A 128 5.79 -8.68 0.02
CA THR A 128 6.48 -9.83 0.61
C THR A 128 7.96 -9.82 0.27
N ILE A 129 8.32 -9.60 -1.00
CA ILE A 129 9.72 -9.49 -1.43
C ILE A 129 10.43 -8.35 -0.68
N ALA A 130 9.83 -7.16 -0.64
CA ALA A 130 10.39 -6.01 0.07
C ALA A 130 10.56 -6.30 1.58
N TRP A 131 9.58 -6.93 2.21
CA TRP A 131 9.66 -7.35 3.62
C TRP A 131 10.80 -8.35 3.86
N PHE A 132 10.97 -9.35 2.99
CA PHE A 132 12.10 -10.29 3.08
C PHE A 132 13.45 -9.60 2.94
N LEU A 133 13.58 -8.62 2.02
CA LEU A 133 14.81 -7.82 1.87
C LEU A 133 15.12 -7.06 3.16
N GLN A 134 14.11 -6.44 3.79
CA GLN A 134 14.29 -5.76 5.07
C GLN A 134 14.68 -6.73 6.18
N LEU A 135 14.01 -7.88 6.26
CA LEU A 135 14.31 -8.91 7.26
C LEU A 135 15.77 -9.37 7.15
N PHE A 136 16.21 -9.74 5.95
CA PHE A 136 17.54 -10.29 5.72
C PHE A 136 18.64 -9.24 5.86
N PHE A 137 18.51 -8.09 5.17
CA PHE A 137 19.58 -7.09 5.10
C PHE A 137 19.61 -6.11 6.27
N LEU A 138 18.51 -5.94 7.02
CA LEU A 138 18.45 -4.99 8.13
C LEU A 138 18.39 -5.64 9.52
N ARG A 139 17.85 -6.87 9.65
CA ARG A 139 17.61 -7.50 10.97
C ARG A 139 18.43 -8.77 11.22
N LEU A 140 18.73 -9.54 10.17
CA LEU A 140 19.51 -10.78 10.28
C LEU A 140 21.00 -10.59 9.98
N ALA A 141 21.41 -9.45 9.42
CA ALA A 141 22.82 -9.17 9.12
C ALA A 141 23.66 -9.13 10.43
N PRO A 142 24.75 -9.92 10.53
CA PRO A 142 25.59 -9.95 11.72
C PRO A 142 26.14 -8.56 12.07
N SER A 143 25.97 -8.14 13.32
CA SER A 143 26.73 -7.01 13.86
C SER A 143 28.19 -7.44 13.94
N SER A 144 29.08 -6.80 13.19
CA SER A 144 30.52 -6.93 13.46
C SER A 144 30.75 -6.39 14.87
N SER A 145 30.88 -7.29 15.84
CA SER A 145 31.51 -6.97 17.11
C SER A 145 32.94 -6.58 16.76
N THR A 146 33.20 -5.28 16.64
CA THR A 146 34.55 -4.76 16.64
C THR A 146 35.14 -5.08 18.00
N THR A 147 35.76 -6.25 18.13
CA THR A 147 36.74 -6.51 19.17
C THR A 147 37.82 -5.47 18.94
N ALA A 148 37.76 -4.38 19.69
CA ALA A 148 38.85 -3.43 19.77
C ALA A 148 40.01 -4.14 20.45
N THR A 149 40.81 -4.87 19.68
CA THR A 149 42.16 -5.22 20.10
C THR A 149 42.92 -3.91 20.12
N THR A 150 42.95 -3.27 21.29
CA THR A 150 43.82 -2.15 21.58
C THR A 150 45.26 -2.66 21.53
N THR A 151 45.83 -2.77 20.33
CA THR A 151 47.27 -2.92 20.16
C THR A 151 47.88 -1.56 20.45
N THR A 152 48.15 -1.28 21.73
CA THR A 152 49.03 -0.17 22.13
C THR A 152 50.42 -0.43 21.55
N THR A 153 50.68 0.08 20.34
CA THR A 153 52.03 0.33 19.86
C THR A 153 52.57 1.55 20.60
N ALA A 154 53.07 1.34 21.82
CA ALA A 154 53.89 2.31 22.52
C ALA A 154 55.31 2.24 21.94
N SER A 155 55.66 3.22 21.13
CA SER A 155 57.03 3.57 20.77
C SER A 155 57.80 3.92 22.04
N VAL A 156 58.80 3.11 22.40
CA VAL A 156 59.75 3.42 23.50
C VAL A 156 61.17 3.09 23.04
N LYS A 157 62.03 4.12 23.05
CA LYS A 157 63.47 4.08 22.78
C LYS A 157 64.21 3.12 23.73
N PRO A 158 65.34 2.51 23.32
CA PRO A 158 66.09 1.62 24.17
C PRO A 158 66.92 2.42 25.18
N ARG A 159 66.80 2.11 26.47
CA ARG A 159 67.83 2.39 27.46
C ARG A 159 68.07 1.16 28.33
N THR A 160 69.34 0.85 28.43
CA THR A 160 70.02 -0.21 29.16
C THR A 160 69.70 -0.20 30.66
N SER A 161 69.49 -1.38 31.22
CA SER A 161 70.20 -1.95 32.39
C SER A 161 69.31 -2.93 33.16
N ALA A 162 69.86 -4.12 33.43
CA ALA A 162 69.25 -5.22 34.15
C ALA A 162 69.10 -4.93 35.65
N VAL A 163 68.04 -5.49 36.27
CA VAL A 163 68.12 -6.17 37.58
C VAL A 163 67.06 -7.28 37.61
N VAL A 164 67.51 -8.48 37.92
CA VAL A 164 66.74 -9.70 38.14
C VAL A 164 66.04 -9.61 39.50
N GLY A 165 64.73 -9.82 39.52
CA GLY A 165 63.92 -9.97 40.73
C GLY A 165 62.75 -10.90 40.43
N SER A 166 62.86 -12.16 40.84
CA SER A 166 61.82 -13.17 40.68
C SER A 166 60.67 -12.87 41.66
N ARG A 167 59.48 -12.57 41.13
CA ARG A 167 58.23 -12.53 41.89
C ARG A 167 57.23 -13.44 41.20
N VAL A 168 56.87 -14.52 41.87
CA VAL A 168 55.84 -15.47 41.46
C VAL A 168 54.50 -14.87 41.82
N ASP A 169 53.78 -14.34 40.84
CA ASP A 169 52.38 -13.93 41.00
C ASP A 169 51.46 -15.02 40.43
N HIS A 170 50.52 -15.47 41.26
CA HIS A 170 49.48 -16.43 40.91
C HIS A 170 48.62 -15.88 39.76
N LYS A 171 48.72 -16.52 38.60
CA LYS A 171 47.80 -16.31 37.48
C LYS A 171 46.44 -16.91 37.86
N LYS A 172 45.47 -16.06 38.14
CA LYS A 172 44.06 -16.40 38.21
C LYS A 172 43.60 -16.59 36.76
N ASP A 173 43.28 -17.83 36.39
CA ASP A 173 42.67 -18.13 35.10
C ASP A 173 41.33 -17.38 35.02
N GLU A 174 41.27 -16.43 34.10
CA GLU A 174 40.06 -15.68 33.79
C GLU A 174 39.24 -16.55 32.84
N ASP A 175 38.17 -17.13 33.39
CA ASP A 175 37.19 -17.92 32.66
C ASP A 175 36.76 -17.16 31.41
N THR A 176 36.98 -17.79 30.26
CA THR A 176 36.40 -17.35 28.99
C THR A 176 34.89 -17.47 29.13
N VAL A 177 34.23 -16.34 29.39
CA VAL A 177 32.78 -16.23 29.34
C VAL A 177 32.35 -16.48 27.90
N VAL A 178 32.05 -17.74 27.60
CA VAL A 178 31.30 -18.13 26.42
C VAL A 178 29.89 -17.59 26.64
N ASP A 179 29.55 -16.49 25.96
CA ASP A 179 28.18 -15.98 25.95
C ASP A 179 27.24 -17.14 25.55
N PRO A 180 26.24 -17.50 26.38
CA PRO A 180 25.31 -18.56 26.04
C PRO A 180 24.55 -18.17 24.76
N PRO A 181 24.16 -19.15 23.92
CA PRO A 181 23.43 -18.89 22.69
C PRO A 181 22.19 -18.07 23.02
N ALA A 182 22.10 -16.87 22.42
CA ALA A 182 21.03 -15.91 22.66
C ALA A 182 19.68 -16.60 22.54
N GLN A 183 19.03 -16.86 23.67
CA GLN A 183 17.71 -17.45 23.71
C GLN A 183 16.78 -16.56 22.89
N ALA A 184 16.04 -17.18 21.96
CA ALA A 184 15.05 -16.50 21.15
C ALA A 184 13.88 -16.05 22.04
N THR A 185 14.06 -14.93 22.74
CA THR A 185 12.98 -14.30 23.49
C THR A 185 11.92 -13.83 22.50
N ILE A 186 10.65 -14.09 22.81
CA ILE A 186 9.43 -13.73 22.04
C ILE A 186 9.36 -12.21 21.71
N THR A 187 10.26 -11.40 22.28
CA THR A 187 10.32 -9.95 22.14
C THR A 187 11.43 -9.45 21.20
N SER A 188 12.09 -10.33 20.42
CA SER A 188 13.14 -9.89 19.48
C SER A 188 12.57 -9.05 18.31
N PRO A 189 13.32 -8.07 17.76
CA PRO A 189 12.87 -7.27 16.62
C PRO A 189 12.52 -8.10 15.37
N VAL A 190 13.20 -9.23 15.19
CA VAL A 190 12.91 -10.22 14.14
C VAL A 190 11.55 -10.86 14.39
N SER A 191 11.30 -11.39 15.60
CA SER A 191 10.03 -12.04 15.93
C SER A 191 8.83 -11.11 15.81
N ILE A 192 8.98 -9.83 16.17
CA ILE A 192 7.92 -8.82 16.00
C ILE A 192 7.64 -8.56 14.51
N SER A 193 8.67 -8.38 13.68
CA SER A 193 8.51 -8.18 12.24
C SER A 193 7.85 -9.38 11.57
N VAL A 194 8.24 -10.61 11.94
CA VAL A 194 7.60 -11.85 11.47
C VAL A 194 6.14 -11.92 11.92
N LEU A 195 5.84 -11.66 13.19
CA LEU A 195 4.48 -11.69 13.70
C LEU A 195 3.57 -10.66 12.99
N ARG A 196 4.07 -9.44 12.73
CA ARG A 196 3.36 -8.44 11.92
C ARG A 196 3.05 -8.95 10.52
N TYR A 197 4.05 -9.51 9.84
CA TYR A 197 3.87 -10.04 8.49
C TYR A 197 2.84 -11.17 8.48
N LEU A 198 2.88 -12.09 9.44
CA LEU A 198 1.92 -13.19 9.56
C LEU A 198 0.49 -12.68 9.80
N ILE A 199 0.30 -11.75 10.74
CA ILE A 199 -1.02 -11.17 11.02
C ILE A 199 -1.53 -10.39 9.80
N ALA A 200 -0.68 -9.59 9.16
CA ALA A 200 -1.05 -8.83 7.97
C ALA A 200 -1.44 -9.77 6.80
N THR A 201 -0.69 -10.87 6.61
CA THR A 201 -1.01 -11.90 5.62
C THR A 201 -2.35 -12.56 5.93
N ALA A 202 -2.59 -12.92 7.19
CA ALA A 202 -3.85 -13.53 7.63
C ALA A 202 -5.03 -12.58 7.39
N LEU A 203 -4.91 -11.31 7.73
CA LEU A 203 -5.95 -10.30 7.50
C LEU A 203 -6.20 -10.03 6.01
N TRP A 204 -5.15 -10.02 5.19
CA TRP A 204 -5.29 -9.92 3.74
C TRP A 204 -5.99 -11.16 3.15
N LEU A 205 -5.59 -12.37 3.54
CA LEU A 205 -6.24 -13.61 3.08
C LEU A 205 -7.69 -13.69 3.55
N LEU A 206 -7.98 -13.29 4.78
CA LEU A 206 -9.33 -13.19 5.34
C LEU A 206 -10.21 -12.25 4.49
N PHE A 207 -9.66 -11.11 4.08
CA PHE A 207 -10.37 -10.15 3.24
C PHE A 207 -10.54 -10.65 1.79
N ALA A 208 -9.47 -11.20 1.19
CA ALA A 208 -9.39 -11.47 -0.26
C ALA A 208 -9.78 -12.90 -0.67
N ASN A 209 -9.56 -13.90 0.17
CA ASN A 209 -9.59 -15.33 -0.19
C ASN A 209 -10.11 -16.26 0.94
N TRP A 210 -10.93 -15.77 1.88
CA TRP A 210 -11.42 -16.49 3.07
C TRP A 210 -11.51 -18.03 2.93
N PHE A 211 -10.94 -18.78 3.87
CA PHE A 211 -10.74 -20.24 3.76
C PHE A 211 -12.02 -21.11 3.86
N PHE A 212 -13.16 -20.56 4.31
CA PHE A 212 -14.44 -21.29 4.45
C PHE A 212 -15.58 -20.66 3.64
N GLY A 213 -15.37 -20.48 2.34
CA GLY A 213 -16.39 -19.97 1.41
C GLY A 213 -16.00 -18.64 0.75
N PRO A 214 -16.99 -17.79 0.40
CA PRO A 214 -16.72 -16.54 -0.32
C PRO A 214 -15.87 -15.59 0.53
N PRO A 215 -15.00 -14.77 -0.10
CA PRO A 215 -14.17 -13.81 0.61
C PRO A 215 -15.03 -12.78 1.36
N LEU A 216 -14.49 -12.21 2.44
CA LEU A 216 -15.24 -11.27 3.28
C LEU A 216 -15.78 -10.08 2.46
N SER A 217 -15.00 -9.57 1.50
CA SER A 217 -15.46 -8.49 0.62
C SER A 217 -16.71 -8.87 -0.17
N GLU A 218 -16.78 -10.09 -0.70
CA GLU A 218 -17.93 -10.57 -1.47
C GLU A 218 -19.14 -10.85 -0.57
N ARG A 219 -18.91 -11.32 0.67
CA ARG A 219 -19.99 -11.46 1.65
C ARG A 219 -20.61 -10.11 1.98
N ILE A 220 -19.79 -9.07 2.14
CA ILE A 220 -20.28 -7.71 2.39
C ILE A 220 -21.02 -7.19 1.15
N LEU A 221 -20.47 -7.41 -0.05
CA LEU A 221 -21.09 -7.01 -1.31
C LEU A 221 -22.50 -7.62 -1.48
N THR A 222 -22.62 -8.94 -1.30
CA THR A 222 -23.91 -9.65 -1.41
C THR A 222 -24.87 -9.29 -0.26
N ALA A 223 -24.38 -9.19 0.99
CA ALA A 223 -25.19 -8.79 2.14
C ALA A 223 -25.73 -7.35 2.03
N THR A 224 -25.08 -6.49 1.26
CA THR A 224 -25.52 -5.11 1.00
C THR A 224 -26.40 -4.97 -0.25
N GLY A 225 -26.82 -6.09 -0.84
CA GLY A 225 -27.83 -6.13 -1.90
C GLY A 225 -27.28 -6.24 -3.32
N ALA A 226 -26.02 -6.69 -3.52
CA ALA A 226 -25.54 -7.00 -4.85
C ALA A 226 -26.25 -8.23 -5.43
N VAL A 227 -26.57 -8.15 -6.72
CA VAL A 227 -27.19 -9.24 -7.50
C VAL A 227 -26.28 -9.62 -8.67
N CYS A 228 -26.23 -10.92 -8.99
CA CYS A 228 -25.49 -11.42 -10.13
C CYS A 228 -26.33 -11.31 -11.40
N VAL A 229 -25.84 -10.58 -12.41
CA VAL A 229 -26.58 -10.30 -13.67
C VAL A 229 -25.71 -10.57 -14.90
N PRO A 230 -26.31 -10.87 -16.08
CA PRO A 230 -25.55 -11.03 -17.31
C PRO A 230 -25.00 -9.69 -17.81
N SER A 231 -23.76 -9.68 -18.31
CA SER A 231 -23.07 -8.45 -18.70
C SER A 231 -23.65 -7.76 -19.95
N THR A 232 -24.35 -8.50 -20.80
CA THR A 232 -24.90 -8.00 -22.07
C THR A 232 -26.19 -7.21 -21.87
N ASN A 233 -27.03 -7.64 -20.93
CA ASN A 233 -28.26 -6.96 -20.57
C ASN A 233 -28.48 -7.05 -19.05
N PRO A 234 -27.92 -6.10 -18.28
CA PRO A 234 -27.96 -6.12 -16.82
C PRO A 234 -29.35 -5.89 -16.21
N ASP A 235 -30.38 -5.72 -17.04
CA ASP A 235 -31.78 -5.53 -16.65
C ASP A 235 -32.60 -6.83 -16.80
N GLN A 236 -31.96 -7.90 -17.30
CA GLN A 236 -32.55 -9.25 -17.33
C GLN A 236 -32.54 -9.89 -15.93
N SER A 237 -33.27 -10.99 -15.81
CA SER A 237 -33.40 -11.75 -14.56
C SER A 237 -32.03 -12.09 -13.94
N PRO A 238 -31.91 -11.99 -12.60
CA PRO A 238 -30.69 -12.36 -11.92
C PRO A 238 -30.34 -13.83 -12.18
N VAL A 239 -29.03 -14.10 -12.20
CA VAL A 239 -28.44 -15.42 -12.41
C VAL A 239 -27.92 -15.94 -11.07
N GLU A 240 -27.63 -17.23 -10.95
CA GLU A 240 -27.09 -17.78 -9.71
C GLU A 240 -25.73 -17.13 -9.37
N ASP A 241 -25.59 -16.72 -8.11
CA ASP A 241 -24.39 -16.09 -7.55
C ASP A 241 -23.09 -16.84 -7.84
N LEU A 242 -23.18 -18.16 -8.00
CA LEU A 242 -22.03 -19.02 -8.28
C LEU A 242 -21.31 -18.57 -9.55
N TYR A 243 -22.02 -18.14 -10.59
CA TYR A 243 -21.41 -17.70 -11.86
C TYR A 243 -20.57 -16.42 -11.70
N CYS A 244 -21.03 -15.48 -10.87
CA CYS A 244 -20.25 -14.30 -10.56
C CYS A 244 -19.04 -14.62 -9.68
N ARG A 245 -19.21 -15.52 -8.71
CA ARG A 245 -18.16 -15.95 -7.76
C ARG A 245 -17.02 -16.71 -8.42
N THR A 246 -17.33 -17.74 -9.19
CA THR A 246 -16.34 -18.57 -9.90
C THR A 246 -15.83 -17.91 -11.17
N ARG A 247 -16.45 -16.79 -11.58
CA ARG A 247 -16.23 -16.13 -12.89
C ARG A 247 -16.46 -17.09 -14.06
N THR A 248 -17.31 -18.10 -13.88
CA THR A 248 -17.68 -19.02 -14.97
C THR A 248 -18.55 -18.28 -15.97
N PRO A 249 -18.23 -18.36 -17.28
CA PRO A 249 -19.07 -17.75 -18.29
C PRO A 249 -20.42 -18.46 -18.38
N LEU A 250 -21.46 -17.67 -18.61
CA LEU A 250 -22.77 -18.15 -19.02
C LEU A 250 -22.66 -18.64 -20.46
N SER A 251 -23.29 -19.76 -20.75
CA SER A 251 -23.30 -20.41 -22.06
C SER A 251 -24.73 -20.80 -22.45
N THR A 252 -24.93 -21.09 -23.74
CA THR A 252 -26.23 -21.49 -24.29
C THR A 252 -26.78 -22.76 -23.62
N SER A 253 -25.93 -23.66 -23.12
CA SER A 253 -26.39 -24.86 -22.40
C SER A 253 -26.92 -24.53 -21.01
N SER A 254 -26.28 -23.59 -20.30
CA SER A 254 -26.71 -23.17 -18.96
C SER A 254 -27.93 -22.24 -18.98
N HIS A 255 -27.97 -21.29 -19.93
CA HIS A 255 -28.91 -20.18 -19.93
C HIS A 255 -29.42 -19.88 -21.35
N PRO A 256 -30.15 -20.82 -21.99
CA PRO A 256 -30.53 -20.70 -23.40
C PRO A 256 -31.33 -19.42 -23.70
N ALA A 257 -32.14 -18.96 -22.76
CA ALA A 257 -32.95 -17.75 -22.91
C ALA A 257 -32.12 -16.47 -23.11
N LEU A 258 -30.90 -16.39 -22.54
CA LEU A 258 -30.01 -15.23 -22.69
C LEU A 258 -29.40 -15.13 -24.08
N PHE A 259 -29.37 -16.25 -24.82
CA PHE A 259 -28.77 -16.35 -26.16
C PHE A 259 -29.79 -16.38 -27.29
N ALA A 260 -31.10 -16.47 -26.96
CA ALA A 260 -32.18 -16.56 -27.95
C ALA A 260 -32.39 -15.26 -28.74
N THR A 261 -32.14 -14.10 -28.11
CA THR A 261 -32.38 -12.76 -28.69
C THR A 261 -31.09 -12.06 -29.16
N SER A 262 -29.92 -12.60 -28.82
CA SER A 262 -28.63 -12.02 -29.19
C SER A 262 -28.26 -12.42 -30.61
N SER A 263 -28.64 -11.60 -31.59
CA SER A 263 -28.31 -11.75 -33.01
C SER A 263 -26.82 -11.56 -33.36
N ALA A 264 -25.90 -11.65 -32.39
CA ALA A 264 -24.47 -11.48 -32.59
C ALA A 264 -23.60 -12.39 -31.70
N ALA A 265 -23.07 -13.45 -32.31
CA ALA A 265 -21.66 -13.92 -32.28
C ALA A 265 -20.90 -14.22 -30.96
N SER A 266 -21.44 -14.05 -29.75
CA SER A 266 -20.71 -14.45 -28.52
C SER A 266 -21.11 -15.84 -28.04
N LYS A 267 -20.18 -16.80 -28.11
CA LYS A 267 -20.34 -18.16 -27.56
C LYS A 267 -20.51 -18.19 -26.03
N SER A 268 -20.26 -17.07 -25.34
CA SER A 268 -20.31 -16.97 -23.89
C SER A 268 -20.60 -15.55 -23.41
N ILE A 269 -21.42 -15.41 -22.36
CA ILE A 269 -21.70 -14.13 -21.69
C ILE A 269 -21.05 -14.14 -20.31
N ARG A 270 -20.50 -13.01 -19.85
CA ARG A 270 -19.91 -12.93 -18.51
C ARG A 270 -21.00 -12.56 -17.49
N ALA A 271 -21.02 -13.24 -16.35
CA ALA A 271 -21.81 -12.81 -15.20
C ALA A 271 -21.03 -11.74 -14.40
N ILE A 272 -21.72 -10.69 -13.96
CA ILE A 272 -21.15 -9.59 -13.19
C ILE A 272 -22.02 -9.26 -11.98
N TRP A 273 -21.39 -8.83 -10.89
CA TRP A 273 -22.10 -8.26 -9.75
C TRP A 273 -22.59 -6.85 -10.10
N LYS A 274 -23.85 -6.54 -9.83
CA LYS A 274 -24.48 -5.22 -9.96
C LYS A 274 -25.15 -4.87 -8.63
N GLY A 275 -25.04 -3.62 -8.19
CA GLY A 275 -25.56 -3.23 -6.87
C GLY A 275 -24.57 -3.51 -5.72
N GLY A 276 -25.04 -3.24 -4.50
CA GLY A 276 -24.31 -3.49 -3.25
C GLY A 276 -23.12 -2.58 -3.02
N HIS A 277 -22.43 -2.79 -1.89
CA HIS A 277 -21.27 -2.03 -1.45
C HIS A 277 -19.99 -2.86 -1.60
N ASP A 278 -19.18 -2.54 -2.63
CA ASP A 278 -17.90 -3.21 -2.90
C ASP A 278 -16.73 -2.51 -2.19
N ILE A 279 -16.28 -3.04 -1.07
CA ILE A 279 -15.12 -2.46 -0.36
C ILE A 279 -13.90 -2.43 -1.30
N SER A 280 -13.33 -1.23 -1.52
CA SER A 280 -12.17 -1.06 -2.40
C SER A 280 -10.97 -1.90 -1.93
N GLY A 281 -10.80 -3.07 -2.55
CA GLY A 281 -9.69 -3.98 -2.26
C GLY A 281 -8.33 -3.39 -2.65
N HIS A 282 -8.31 -2.51 -3.65
CA HIS A 282 -7.12 -1.77 -4.07
C HIS A 282 -6.69 -0.76 -2.99
N THR A 283 -7.65 0.02 -2.46
CA THR A 283 -7.37 0.93 -1.34
C THR A 283 -6.88 0.15 -0.12
N PHE A 284 -7.58 -0.93 0.24
CA PHE A 284 -7.22 -1.80 1.36
C PHE A 284 -5.77 -2.33 1.25
N ILE A 285 -5.45 -2.99 0.14
CA ILE A 285 -4.14 -3.66 0.00
C ILE A 285 -2.99 -2.66 -0.08
N MET A 286 -3.19 -1.50 -0.73
CA MET A 286 -2.16 -0.47 -0.85
C MET A 286 -1.85 0.17 0.49
N VAL A 287 -2.89 0.47 1.29
CA VAL A 287 -2.73 1.04 2.63
C VAL A 287 -2.06 0.04 3.57
N LEU A 288 -2.56 -1.21 3.63
CA LEU A 288 -2.00 -2.26 4.48
C LEU A 288 -0.53 -2.56 4.12
N SER A 289 -0.24 -2.72 2.83
CA SER A 289 1.10 -3.02 2.33
C SER A 289 2.09 -1.90 2.65
N SER A 290 1.69 -0.65 2.41
CA SER A 290 2.57 0.49 2.67
C SER A 290 2.85 0.67 4.15
N LEU A 291 1.82 0.60 4.99
CA LEU A 291 1.97 0.73 6.43
C LEU A 291 2.79 -0.42 7.03
N LEU A 292 2.60 -1.66 6.56
CA LEU A 292 3.44 -2.80 6.97
C LEU A 292 4.93 -2.54 6.69
N LEU A 293 5.28 -2.09 5.47
CA LEU A 293 6.67 -1.81 5.12
C LEU A 293 7.24 -0.62 5.91
N LEU A 294 6.42 0.41 6.18
CA LEU A 294 6.86 1.59 6.92
C LEU A 294 7.04 1.32 8.42
N GLU A 295 6.25 0.45 9.04
CA GLU A 295 6.48 -0.01 10.42
C GLU A 295 7.88 -0.59 10.60
N ASP A 296 8.33 -1.34 9.60
CA ASP A 296 9.62 -2.01 9.64
C ASP A 296 10.77 -1.12 9.15
N VAL A 297 10.53 -0.10 8.32
CA VAL A 297 11.57 0.82 7.81
C VAL A 297 11.70 2.12 8.60
N ALA A 298 10.68 2.55 9.35
CA ALA A 298 10.66 3.85 10.04
C ALA A 298 11.89 4.12 10.95
N PRO A 299 12.40 3.16 11.75
CA PRO A 299 13.60 3.38 12.56
C PRO A 299 14.83 3.71 11.71
N TYR A 300 15.00 3.02 10.58
CA TYR A 300 16.09 3.21 9.64
C TYR A 300 15.99 4.55 8.92
N LEU A 301 14.78 4.94 8.52
CA LEU A 301 14.51 6.20 7.83
C LEU A 301 14.79 7.41 8.73
N SER A 302 14.47 7.31 10.03
CA SER A 302 14.80 8.35 11.01
C SER A 302 16.31 8.59 11.19
N VAL A 303 17.13 7.55 10.95
CA VAL A 303 18.60 7.65 10.98
C VAL A 303 19.13 8.23 9.68
N LEU A 304 18.62 7.78 8.53
CA LEU A 304 19.06 8.28 7.22
C LEU A 304 18.68 9.74 6.98
N LEU A 305 17.46 10.14 7.35
CA LEU A 305 16.96 11.50 7.11
C LEU A 305 17.43 12.51 8.16
N GLY A 306 18.07 12.03 9.24
CA GLY A 306 18.67 12.90 10.27
C GLY A 306 17.69 13.96 10.80
N ARG A 307 18.13 15.22 10.79
CA ARG A 307 17.36 16.40 11.27
C ARG A 307 16.48 17.05 10.18
N SER A 308 16.27 16.40 9.04
CA SER A 308 15.33 16.89 8.02
C SER A 308 13.93 17.09 8.62
N ALA A 309 13.11 17.98 8.04
CA ALA A 309 11.70 18.15 8.41
C ALA A 309 10.93 16.80 8.39
N ILE A 310 11.22 15.95 7.40
CA ILE A 310 10.66 14.59 7.30
C ILE A 310 11.21 13.68 8.41
N GLY A 311 12.50 13.81 8.73
CA GLY A 311 13.13 13.13 9.87
C GLY A 311 12.53 13.54 11.22
N GLY A 312 12.08 14.79 11.36
CA GLY A 312 11.34 15.30 12.52
C GLY A 312 9.92 14.75 12.63
N LEU A 313 9.21 14.61 11.50
CA LEU A 313 7.88 13.96 11.43
C LEU A 313 7.94 12.48 11.87
N LEU A 314 9.05 11.81 11.52
CA LEU A 314 9.38 10.46 11.95
C LEU A 314 10.19 10.43 13.28
N GLY A 315 10.52 11.59 13.84
CA GLY A 315 11.53 11.78 14.89
C GLY A 315 11.12 11.32 16.29
N GLY A 316 9.92 10.74 16.41
CA GLY A 316 9.47 10.04 17.62
C GLY A 316 9.88 8.57 17.68
N VAL A 317 10.44 8.01 16.61
CA VAL A 317 10.84 6.60 16.56
C VAL A 317 12.02 6.34 17.50
N LYS A 318 11.85 5.41 18.44
CA LYS A 318 12.97 4.93 19.27
C LYS A 318 14.01 4.28 18.36
N ARG A 319 15.27 4.72 18.44
CA ARG A 319 16.41 4.14 17.69
C ARG A 319 16.81 2.72 18.15
N GLY A 320 15.92 2.01 18.86
CA GLY A 320 16.16 0.65 19.34
C GLY A 320 16.45 -0.27 18.16
N GLY A 321 17.60 -0.94 18.16
CA GLY A 321 18.03 -1.87 17.10
C GLY A 321 18.80 -1.25 15.93
N VAL A 322 18.61 0.03 15.60
CA VAL A 322 19.29 0.66 14.44
C VAL A 322 20.80 0.78 14.64
N GLY A 323 21.25 0.99 15.88
CA GLY A 323 22.69 1.04 16.22
C GLY A 323 23.44 -0.26 15.97
N ARG A 324 22.74 -1.39 15.80
CA ARG A 324 23.33 -2.70 15.50
C ARG A 324 23.37 -3.03 14.01
N THR A 325 22.73 -2.20 13.18
CA THR A 325 22.60 -2.47 11.73
C THR A 325 23.87 -2.07 11.01
N ARG A 326 24.45 -3.02 10.27
CA ARG A 326 25.57 -2.73 9.38
C ARG A 326 25.04 -2.08 8.10
N TRP A 327 25.35 -0.81 7.90
CA TRP A 327 25.03 -0.08 6.68
C TRP A 327 25.91 -0.56 5.52
N THR A 328 25.45 -1.60 4.82
CA THR A 328 26.04 -2.08 3.56
C THR A 328 25.26 -1.53 2.37
N GLY A 329 25.83 -1.61 1.15
CA GLY A 329 25.09 -1.27 -0.08
C GLY A 329 23.75 -2.00 -0.20
N SER A 330 23.69 -3.27 0.23
CA SER A 330 22.45 -4.06 0.25
C SER A 330 21.43 -3.56 1.28
N ALA A 331 21.88 -3.07 2.44
CA ALA A 331 21.00 -2.45 3.43
C ALA A 331 20.37 -1.16 2.90
N TYR A 332 21.16 -0.30 2.24
CA TYR A 332 20.65 0.89 1.55
C TYR A 332 19.68 0.52 0.43
N ALA A 333 20.00 -0.50 -0.37
CA ALA A 333 19.13 -1.00 -1.42
C ALA A 333 17.81 -1.54 -0.87
N ALA A 334 17.80 -2.25 0.26
CA ALA A 334 16.60 -2.76 0.90
C ALA A 334 15.68 -1.62 1.40
N VAL A 335 16.26 -0.60 2.05
CA VAL A 335 15.50 0.61 2.46
C VAL A 335 14.99 1.35 1.23
N GLY A 336 15.83 1.57 0.23
CA GLY A 336 15.47 2.27 -1.01
C GLY A 336 14.36 1.56 -1.78
N ALA A 337 14.44 0.23 -1.94
CA ALA A 337 13.42 -0.59 -2.58
C ALA A 337 12.08 -0.49 -1.84
N SER A 338 12.12 -0.50 -0.50
CA SER A 338 10.92 -0.37 0.33
C SER A 338 10.27 1.00 0.21
N VAL A 339 11.05 2.08 0.27
CA VAL A 339 10.56 3.45 0.10
C VAL A 339 10.03 3.67 -1.32
N GLY A 340 10.74 3.16 -2.34
CA GLY A 340 10.29 3.24 -3.73
C GLY A 340 8.98 2.49 -3.96
N LEU A 341 8.82 1.30 -3.37
CA LEU A 341 7.60 0.53 -3.46
C LEU A 341 6.43 1.20 -2.72
N VAL A 342 6.67 1.78 -1.54
CA VAL A 342 5.68 2.62 -0.83
C VAL A 342 5.29 3.83 -1.69
N GLY A 343 6.24 4.50 -2.34
CA GLY A 343 5.95 5.61 -3.26
C GLY A 343 5.07 5.17 -4.43
N LEU A 344 5.34 3.99 -5.00
CA LEU A 344 4.49 3.38 -6.03
C LEU A 344 3.08 3.08 -5.51
N TRP A 345 2.95 2.52 -4.31
CA TRP A 345 1.66 2.28 -3.66
C TRP A 345 0.90 3.57 -3.39
N SER A 346 1.55 4.63 -2.93
CA SER A 346 0.94 5.95 -2.75
C SER A 346 0.42 6.51 -4.07
N TRP A 347 1.20 6.39 -5.15
CA TRP A 347 0.77 6.82 -6.48
C TRP A 347 -0.42 6.01 -6.99
N MET A 348 -0.39 4.68 -6.85
CA MET A 348 -1.49 3.83 -7.27
C MET A 348 -2.74 4.02 -6.40
N LEU A 349 -2.58 4.31 -5.11
CA LEU A 349 -3.66 4.67 -4.20
C LEU A 349 -4.32 5.98 -4.62
N LEU A 350 -3.53 7.00 -5.00
CA LEU A 350 -4.06 8.25 -5.53
C LEU A 350 -4.86 8.02 -6.82
N ASN A 351 -4.31 7.26 -7.77
CA ASN A 351 -5.03 6.94 -9.01
C ASN A 351 -6.31 6.12 -8.75
N THR A 352 -6.28 5.23 -7.77
CA THR A 352 -7.48 4.52 -7.28
C THR A 352 -8.52 5.51 -6.76
N ALA A 353 -8.11 6.43 -5.88
CA ALA A 353 -8.99 7.44 -5.31
C ALA A 353 -9.54 8.42 -6.36
N VAL A 354 -8.79 8.69 -7.44
CA VAL A 354 -9.22 9.57 -8.53
C VAL A 354 -10.14 8.87 -9.53
N TYR A 355 -9.85 7.65 -10.00
CA TYR A 355 -10.54 7.09 -11.18
C TYR A 355 -11.48 5.91 -10.90
N PHE A 356 -11.28 5.19 -9.81
CA PHE A 356 -11.94 3.90 -9.58
C PHE A 356 -12.76 3.93 -8.30
N HIS A 357 -13.80 3.10 -8.20
CA HIS A 357 -14.68 3.00 -7.03
C HIS A 357 -15.51 4.26 -6.73
N THR A 358 -16.59 4.06 -5.99
CA THR A 358 -17.38 5.17 -5.44
C THR A 358 -16.71 5.79 -4.21
N PRO A 359 -17.07 7.03 -3.80
CA PRO A 359 -16.54 7.64 -2.59
C PRO A 359 -16.69 6.75 -1.34
N GLN A 360 -17.85 6.14 -1.13
CA GLN A 360 -18.09 5.26 0.02
C GLN A 360 -17.20 4.00 -0.02
N GLU A 361 -17.01 3.40 -1.19
CA GLU A 361 -16.18 2.20 -1.36
C GLU A 361 -14.70 2.50 -1.06
N LYS A 362 -14.21 3.68 -1.48
CA LYS A 362 -12.85 4.17 -1.16
C LYS A 362 -12.66 4.34 0.34
N VAL A 363 -13.62 5.00 1.02
CA VAL A 363 -13.57 5.23 2.48
C VAL A 363 -13.59 3.91 3.23
N SER A 364 -14.48 2.98 2.86
CA SER A 364 -14.52 1.67 3.52
C SER A 364 -13.21 0.88 3.34
N GLY A 365 -12.60 0.90 2.14
CA GLY A 365 -11.31 0.26 1.90
C GLY A 365 -10.18 0.86 2.73
N LEU A 366 -10.17 2.19 2.90
CA LEU A 366 -9.21 2.88 3.78
C LEU A 366 -9.41 2.45 5.24
N LEU A 367 -10.65 2.46 5.74
CA LEU A 367 -10.97 2.08 7.12
C LEU A 367 -10.54 0.65 7.42
N VAL A 368 -10.88 -0.31 6.55
CA VAL A 368 -10.46 -1.71 6.72
C VAL A 368 -8.94 -1.84 6.69
N GLY A 369 -8.24 -1.10 5.81
CA GLY A 369 -6.78 -1.08 5.76
C GLY A 369 -6.14 -0.53 7.04
N LEU A 370 -6.66 0.57 7.57
CA LEU A 370 -6.19 1.16 8.82
C LEU A 370 -6.48 0.26 10.03
N LEU A 371 -7.67 -0.34 10.12
CA LEU A 371 -8.02 -1.29 11.18
C LEU A 371 -7.12 -2.52 11.14
N ALA A 372 -6.86 -3.07 9.96
CA ALA A 372 -5.93 -4.18 9.80
C ALA A 372 -4.51 -3.82 10.25
N TRP A 373 -4.05 -2.61 9.92
CA TRP A 373 -2.76 -2.10 10.38
C TRP A 373 -2.71 -1.85 11.89
N LEU A 374 -3.80 -1.38 12.51
CA LEU A 374 -3.90 -1.18 13.96
C LEU A 374 -3.82 -2.50 14.73
N ALA A 375 -4.31 -3.60 14.14
CA ALA A 375 -4.18 -4.93 14.71
C ALA A 375 -2.74 -5.48 14.68
N LEU A 376 -1.82 -4.87 13.91
CA LEU A 376 -0.43 -5.31 13.87
C LEU A 376 0.31 -4.93 15.15
N PRO A 377 1.14 -5.83 15.71
CA PRO A 377 1.93 -5.55 16.91
C PRO A 377 2.76 -4.28 16.77
N LYS A 378 2.51 -3.28 17.61
CA LYS A 378 3.36 -2.09 17.70
C LYS A 378 4.56 -2.41 18.58
N GLY A 379 5.76 -2.26 18.03
CA GLY A 379 7.00 -2.75 18.63
C GLY A 379 7.91 -1.57 18.96
N ASN A 380 8.54 -1.61 20.14
CA ASN A 380 9.49 -0.61 20.64
C ASN A 380 10.93 -1.03 20.44
#